data_AF-A0A6I4TJN4-F1
#
_entry.id   AF-A0A6I4TJN4-F1
#
_cell.length_a   1.000
_cell.length_b   1.000
_cell.length_c   1.000
_cell.angle_alpha   90.00
_cell.angle_beta   90.00
_cell.angle_gamma   90.00
#
_symmetry.space_group_name_H-M   'P 1'
#
loop_
_entity.id
_entity.type
_entity.pdbx_description
1 polymer ?
#
loop_
_entity_poly.entity_id
_entity_poly.type
_entity_poly.pdbx_seq_one_letter_code
_entity_poly.pdbx_strand_id
1 'polypeptide(L)'
;MVRSSRLRQIGWLLALGACLAALLALTFKVNAVKSDVRLVERQIIAAERSKLMLETEFQTRASQHQLAAWNQVEFGYSAPRADQYVEQERQLAVLGTPRGHDAPQPIRVAMLRPVSQGEGEESLFGDWLGEEEQPPAVASTTPARGLATSLAQRLAEPGNASLASAEVAR
;
A
#
# COMPACT_ATOMS: atom_id res chain seq x y z
N MET A 1 -80.61 5.41 -40.08
CA MET A 1 -79.62 4.32 -39.90
C MET A 1 -78.17 4.78 -39.60
N VAL A 2 -77.83 6.07 -39.56
CA VAL A 2 -76.43 6.57 -39.40
C VAL A 2 -75.93 6.64 -37.93
N ARG A 3 -76.82 6.51 -36.94
CA ARG A 3 -76.51 6.81 -35.52
C ARG A 3 -75.76 5.68 -34.79
N SER A 4 -75.91 4.42 -35.20
CA SER A 4 -75.27 3.27 -34.56
C SER A 4 -73.79 3.10 -34.91
N SER A 5 -73.36 3.50 -36.12
CA SER A 5 -71.95 3.40 -36.54
C SER A 5 -71.06 4.41 -35.83
N ARG A 6 -71.55 5.64 -35.61
CA ARG A 6 -70.86 6.69 -34.86
C ARG A 6 -70.55 6.26 -33.41
N LEU A 7 -71.53 5.65 -32.73
CA LEU A 7 -71.35 5.13 -31.37
C LEU A 7 -70.26 4.04 -31.31
N ARG A 8 -70.24 3.11 -32.28
CA ARG A 8 -69.20 2.07 -32.37
C ARG A 8 -67.81 2.65 -32.66
N GLN A 9 -67.72 3.68 -33.51
CA GLN A 9 -66.47 4.35 -33.83
C GLN A 9 -65.90 5.12 -32.63
N ILE A 10 -66.76 5.80 -31.85
CA ILE A 10 -66.36 6.47 -30.61
C ILE A 10 -65.85 5.46 -29.57
N GLY A 11 -66.52 4.30 -29.45
CA GLY A 11 -66.05 3.22 -28.58
C GLY A 11 -64.65 2.71 -28.95
N TRP A 12 -64.39 2.53 -30.25
CA TRP A 12 -63.06 2.16 -30.75
C TRP A 12 -61.99 3.23 -30.49
N LEU A 13 -62.32 4.51 -30.67
CA LEU A 13 -61.41 5.62 -30.36
C LEU A 13 -61.07 5.68 -28.87
N LEU A 14 -62.06 5.47 -28.00
CA LEU A 14 -61.84 5.44 -26.56
C LEU A 14 -60.97 4.25 -26.16
N ALA A 15 -61.21 3.06 -26.72
CA ALA A 15 -60.39 1.89 -26.49
C ALA A 15 -58.92 2.09 -26.92
N LEU A 16 -58.69 2.66 -28.11
CA LEU A 16 -57.35 3.00 -28.58
C LEU A 16 -56.69 4.08 -27.71
N GLY A 17 -57.45 5.10 -27.32
CA GLY A 17 -56.97 6.15 -26.41
C GLY A 17 -56.55 5.60 -25.05
N ALA A 18 -57.35 4.70 -24.47
CA ALA A 18 -57.02 4.02 -23.22
C ALA A 18 -55.76 3.15 -23.34
N CYS A 19 -55.62 2.41 -24.45
CA CYS A 19 -54.43 1.63 -24.74
C CYS A 19 -53.17 2.51 -24.86
N LEU A 20 -53.27 3.60 -25.62
CA LEU A 20 -52.19 4.58 -25.76
C LEU A 20 -51.81 5.20 -24.40
N ALA A 21 -52.81 5.60 -23.60
CA ALA A 21 -52.57 6.17 -22.28
C ALA A 21 -51.86 5.18 -21.35
N ALA A 22 -52.23 3.90 -21.38
CA ALA A 22 -51.55 2.86 -20.61
C ALA A 22 -50.09 2.69 -21.03
N LEU A 23 -49.80 2.68 -22.34
CA LEU A 23 -48.44 2.62 -22.86
C LEU A 23 -47.60 3.82 -22.39
N LEU A 24 -48.15 5.04 -22.49
CA LEU A 24 -47.47 6.25 -22.03
C LEU A 24 -47.21 6.21 -20.53
N ALA A 25 -48.19 5.81 -19.72
CA ALA A 25 -48.03 5.68 -18.27
C ALA A 25 -46.90 4.71 -17.92
N LEU A 26 -46.79 3.59 -18.64
CA LEU A 26 -45.69 2.64 -18.46
C LEU A 26 -44.33 3.26 -18.84
N THR A 27 -44.25 3.98 -19.97
CA THR A 27 -43.03 4.67 -20.39
C THR A 27 -42.59 5.71 -19.37
N PHE A 28 -43.51 6.51 -18.82
CA PHE A 28 -43.19 7.47 -17.77
C PHE A 28 -42.72 6.79 -16.49
N LYS A 29 -43.36 5.70 -16.07
CA LYS A 29 -42.94 4.92 -14.90
C LYS A 29 -41.53 4.38 -15.06
N VAL A 30 -41.19 3.84 -16.22
CA VAL A 30 -39.83 3.34 -16.52
C VAL A 30 -38.81 4.49 -16.49
N ASN A 31 -39.15 5.66 -17.03
CA ASN A 31 -38.26 6.82 -16.99
C ASN A 31 -38.04 7.34 -15.57
N ALA A 32 -39.08 7.34 -14.72
CA ALA A 32 -38.96 7.70 -13.31
C ALA A 32 -38.02 6.73 -12.58
N VAL A 33 -38.25 5.42 -12.72
CA VAL A 33 -37.38 4.38 -12.10
C VAL A 33 -35.94 4.52 -12.58
N LYS A 34 -35.71 4.76 -13.88
CA LYS A 34 -34.36 4.97 -14.44
C LYS A 34 -33.68 6.20 -13.86
N SER A 35 -34.44 7.25 -13.55
CA SER A 35 -33.90 8.45 -12.88
C SER A 35 -33.47 8.13 -11.45
N ASP A 36 -34.32 7.41 -10.70
CA ASP A 36 -34.05 7.03 -9.32
C ASP A 36 -32.81 6.13 -9.21
N VAL A 37 -32.69 5.14 -10.10
CA VAL A 37 -31.51 4.27 -10.18
C VAL A 37 -30.22 5.07 -10.39
N ARG A 38 -30.24 6.05 -11.32
CA ARG A 38 -29.07 6.90 -11.57
C ARG A 38 -28.71 7.80 -10.40
N LEU A 39 -29.69 8.22 -9.59
CA LEU A 39 -29.44 9.00 -8.39
C LEU A 39 -28.74 8.15 -7.33
N VAL A 40 -29.23 6.93 -7.10
CA VAL A 40 -28.62 5.97 -6.16
C VAL A 40 -27.21 5.59 -6.63
N GLU A 41 -27.00 5.34 -7.92
CA GLU A 41 -25.68 5.03 -8.47
C GLU A 41 -24.66 6.16 -8.19
N ARG A 42 -25.06 7.42 -8.37
CA ARG A 42 -24.19 8.57 -8.03
C ARG A 42 -23.89 8.63 -6.53
N GLN A 43 -24.86 8.30 -5.68
CA GLN A 43 -24.64 8.26 -4.23
C GLN A 43 -23.66 7.15 -3.84
N ILE A 44 -23.77 5.97 -4.47
CA ILE A 44 -22.84 4.85 -4.27
C ILE A 44 -21.43 5.30 -4.66
N ILE A 45 -21.25 5.86 -5.86
CA ILE A 45 -19.94 6.34 -6.32
C ILE A 45 -19.37 7.41 -5.38
N ALA A 46 -20.19 8.34 -4.89
CA ALA A 46 -19.76 9.35 -3.94
C ALA A 46 -19.32 8.73 -2.60
N ALA A 47 -20.08 7.77 -2.09
CA ALA A 47 -19.75 7.04 -0.87
C ALA A 47 -18.44 6.24 -1.02
N GLU A 48 -18.26 5.53 -2.14
CA GLU A 48 -17.03 4.79 -2.44
C GLU A 48 -15.80 5.69 -2.49
N ARG A 49 -15.92 6.86 -3.12
CA ARG A 49 -14.84 7.87 -3.16
C ARG A 49 -14.48 8.37 -1.76
N SER A 50 -15.49 8.63 -0.92
CA SER A 50 -15.25 9.03 0.46
C SER A 50 -14.55 7.92 1.25
N LYS A 51 -14.96 6.66 1.07
CA LYS A 51 -14.34 5.50 1.72
C LYS A 51 -12.89 5.34 1.29
N LEU A 52 -12.58 5.48 0.00
CA LEU A 52 -11.22 5.43 -0.50
C LEU A 52 -10.34 6.55 0.07
N MET A 53 -10.86 7.78 0.16
CA MET A 53 -10.16 8.89 0.80
C MET A 53 -9.89 8.61 2.30
N LEU A 54 -10.89 8.10 3.02
CA LEU A 54 -10.71 7.77 4.44
C LEU A 54 -9.68 6.66 4.62
N GLU A 55 -9.74 5.61 3.79
CA GLU A 55 -8.79 4.50 3.84
C GLU A 55 -7.35 4.99 3.59
N THR A 56 -7.15 5.87 2.63
CA THR A 56 -5.80 6.40 2.33
C THR A 56 -5.29 7.28 3.48
N GLU A 57 -6.14 8.10 4.10
CA GLU A 57 -5.79 8.87 5.29
C GLU A 57 -5.44 7.97 6.48
N PHE A 58 -6.21 6.90 6.70
CA PHE A 58 -5.94 5.94 7.76
C PHE A 58 -4.64 5.17 7.52
N GLN A 59 -4.44 4.64 6.31
CA GLN A 59 -3.21 3.90 5.99
C GLN A 59 -1.97 4.77 6.14
N THR A 60 -2.02 6.02 5.69
CA THR A 60 -0.88 6.95 5.82
C THR A 60 -0.59 7.32 7.27
N ARG A 61 -1.60 7.64 8.09
CA ARG A 61 -1.39 8.01 9.52
C ARG A 61 -1.07 6.81 10.41
N ALA A 62 -1.76 5.68 10.21
CA ALA A 62 -1.53 4.48 11.01
C ALA A 62 -0.18 3.84 10.71
N SER A 63 0.28 3.85 9.44
CA SER A 63 1.59 3.29 9.08
C SER A 63 2.74 4.01 9.77
N GLN A 64 2.71 5.34 9.84
CA GLN A 64 3.75 6.12 10.55
C GLN A 64 3.75 5.83 12.05
N HIS A 65 2.57 5.76 12.67
CA HIS A 65 2.45 5.44 14.09
C HIS A 65 2.90 4.00 14.39
N GLN A 66 2.54 3.04 13.53
CA GLN A 66 2.95 1.64 13.66
C GLN A 66 4.46 1.48 13.52
N LEU A 67 5.08 2.11 12.51
CA LEU A 67 6.53 2.08 12.32
C LEU A 67 7.26 2.74 13.51
N ALA A 68 6.74 3.83 14.06
CA ALA A 68 7.31 4.45 15.25
C ALA A 68 7.20 3.55 16.49
N ALA A 69 6.04 2.92 16.70
CA ALA A 69 5.82 1.98 17.79
C ALA A 69 6.72 0.74 17.67
N TRP A 70 6.86 0.18 16.47
CA TRP A 70 7.77 -0.94 16.20
C TRP A 70 9.24 -0.55 16.38
N ASN A 71 9.67 0.60 15.87
CA ASN A 71 11.03 1.10 16.11
C ASN A 71 11.34 1.27 17.59
N GLN A 72 10.37 1.73 18.38
CA GLN A 72 10.52 1.89 19.82
C GLN A 72 10.60 0.54 20.55
N VAL A 73 9.77 -0.45 20.17
CA VAL A 73 9.72 -1.76 20.82
C VAL A 73 10.90 -2.65 20.41
N GLU A 74 11.24 -2.71 19.12
CA GLU A 74 12.25 -3.63 18.59
C GLU A 74 13.67 -3.06 18.67
N PHE A 75 13.83 -1.75 18.42
CA PHE A 75 15.15 -1.13 18.32
C PHE A 75 15.42 -0.04 19.38
N GLY A 76 14.41 0.34 20.17
CA GLY A 76 14.52 1.46 21.11
C GLY A 76 14.75 2.81 20.42
N TYR A 77 14.58 2.88 19.10
CA TYR A 77 14.79 4.12 18.36
C TYR A 77 13.62 5.07 18.56
N SER A 78 13.96 6.35 18.81
CA SER A 78 13.00 7.45 18.84
C SER A 78 13.34 8.41 17.70
N ALA A 79 12.32 9.07 17.14
CA ALA A 79 12.54 10.09 16.13
C ALA A 79 13.43 11.21 16.72
N PRO A 80 14.44 11.72 15.99
CA PRO A 80 15.30 12.79 16.49
C PRO A 80 14.46 14.02 16.82
N ARG A 81 14.76 14.66 17.95
CA ARG A 81 14.09 15.90 18.34
C ARG A 81 14.61 17.07 17.52
N ALA A 82 13.80 18.12 17.38
CA ALA A 82 14.17 19.32 16.64
C ALA A 82 15.51 19.93 17.12
N ASP A 83 15.79 19.87 18.42
CA ASP A 83 17.03 20.36 19.04
C ASP A 83 18.30 19.55 18.67
N GLN A 84 18.15 18.38 18.05
CA GLN A 84 19.27 17.53 17.60
C GLN A 84 19.65 17.80 16.15
N TYR A 85 18.85 18.57 15.42
CA TYR A 85 19.18 18.96 14.05
C TYR A 85 20.10 20.17 14.04
N VAL A 86 20.98 20.20 13.04
CA VAL A 86 21.90 21.31 12.84
C VAL A 86 21.25 22.31 11.90
N GLU A 87 20.90 23.49 12.42
CA GLU A 87 20.10 24.49 11.67
C GLU A 87 20.93 25.28 10.65
N GLN A 88 22.26 25.35 10.81
CA GLN A 88 23.12 26.24 10.04
C GLN A 88 24.39 25.55 9.52
N GLU A 89 24.82 25.93 8.32
CA GLU A 89 26.07 25.45 7.69
C GLU A 89 27.31 25.74 8.54
N ARG A 90 27.33 26.86 9.27
CA ARG A 90 28.40 27.15 10.24
C ARG A 90 28.44 26.15 11.40
N GLN A 91 27.28 25.68 11.87
CA GLN A 91 27.22 24.66 12.92
C GLN A 91 27.66 23.30 12.37
N LEU A 92 27.36 22.98 11.10
CA LEU A 92 27.89 21.80 10.41
C LEU A 92 29.42 21.86 10.25
N ALA A 93 29.99 23.03 9.91
CA ALA A 93 31.43 23.22 9.74
C ALA A 93 32.23 22.92 11.02
N VAL A 94 31.66 23.22 12.20
CA VAL A 94 32.25 22.90 13.50
C VAL A 94 32.36 21.39 13.75
N LEU A 95 31.44 20.60 13.20
CA LEU A 95 31.51 19.13 13.28
C LEU A 95 32.64 18.54 12.40
N GLY A 96 33.07 19.27 11.37
CA GLY A 96 34.16 18.88 10.47
C GLY A 96 35.56 19.26 10.95
N THR A 97 35.68 20.15 11.95
CA THR A 97 36.98 20.51 12.52
C THR A 97 37.54 19.41 13.44
N PRO A 98 38.87 19.15 13.41
CA PRO A 98 39.48 18.17 14.31
C PRO A 98 39.23 18.54 15.78
N ARG A 99 38.95 17.54 16.60
CA ARG A 99 38.61 17.73 18.02
C ARG A 99 39.77 18.40 18.77
N GLY A 100 39.44 19.40 19.57
CA GLY A 100 40.40 20.07 20.46
C GLY A 100 40.90 19.15 21.57
N HIS A 101 42.03 19.52 22.17
CA HIS A 101 42.71 18.74 23.22
C HIS A 101 41.84 18.49 24.47
N ASP A 102 40.85 19.35 24.72
CA ASP A 102 39.96 19.31 25.90
C ASP A 102 38.52 18.85 25.57
N ALA A 103 38.32 18.18 24.43
CA ALA A 103 36.99 17.73 24.02
C ALA A 103 36.53 16.53 24.87
N PRO A 104 35.25 16.47 25.29
CA PRO A 104 34.71 15.34 26.05
C PRO A 104 34.83 14.02 25.27
N GLN A 105 35.01 12.93 26.01
CA GLN A 105 35.18 11.60 25.41
C GLN A 105 33.95 11.24 24.55
N PRO A 106 34.14 10.68 23.33
CA PRO A 106 33.04 10.32 22.46
C PRO A 106 32.11 9.30 23.14
N ILE A 107 30.81 9.56 23.08
CA ILE A 107 29.80 8.57 23.41
C ILE A 107 29.93 7.42 22.40
N ARG A 108 30.36 6.26 22.88
CA ARG A 108 30.44 5.04 22.07
C ARG A 108 29.04 4.45 21.99
N VAL A 109 28.36 4.64 20.86
CA VAL A 109 27.16 3.88 20.54
C VAL A 109 27.56 2.43 20.24
N ALA A 110 26.85 1.48 20.83
CA ALA A 110 27.02 0.07 20.51
C ALA A 110 26.55 -0.16 19.07
N MET A 111 27.48 -0.09 18.12
CA MET A 111 27.20 -0.47 16.74
C MET A 111 27.12 -2.00 16.70
N LEU A 112 26.04 -2.55 16.16
CA LEU A 112 25.96 -3.95 15.80
C LEU A 112 27.07 -4.22 14.77
N ARG A 113 28.19 -4.80 15.21
CA ARG A 113 29.24 -5.21 14.30
C ARG A 113 28.66 -6.34 13.45
N PRO A 114 28.60 -6.22 12.12
CA PRO A 114 28.25 -7.36 11.29
C PRO A 114 29.28 -8.43 11.60
N VAL A 115 28.81 -9.56 12.14
CA VAL A 115 29.63 -10.76 12.28
C VAL A 115 30.10 -11.07 10.87
N SER A 116 31.39 -10.88 10.62
CA SER A 116 32.01 -11.42 9.42
C SER A 116 31.87 -12.92 9.55
N GLN A 117 30.97 -13.48 8.73
CA GLN A 117 30.85 -14.90 8.48
C GLN A 117 32.26 -15.40 8.12
N GLY A 118 32.93 -16.04 9.06
CA GLY A 118 34.35 -16.34 8.90
C GLY A 118 34.95 -17.12 10.05
N GLU A 119 34.95 -16.61 11.27
CA GLU A 119 35.82 -17.17 12.30
C GLU A 119 35.19 -17.00 13.69
N GLY A 120 34.47 -18.01 14.18
CA GLY A 120 34.08 -18.04 15.60
C GLY A 120 32.84 -18.84 15.97
N GLU A 121 31.97 -19.16 15.01
CA GLU A 121 30.72 -19.89 15.33
C GLU A 121 30.94 -21.41 15.50
N GLU A 122 31.97 -21.99 14.88
CA GLU A 122 32.24 -23.44 15.02
C GLU A 122 32.73 -23.85 16.42
N SER A 123 33.36 -22.95 17.18
CA SER A 123 33.97 -23.33 18.46
C SER A 123 33.02 -23.21 19.66
N LEU A 124 32.00 -22.34 19.60
CA LEU A 124 31.12 -22.12 20.76
C LEU A 124 29.94 -23.11 20.78
N PHE A 125 29.46 -23.52 19.60
CA PHE A 125 28.38 -24.51 19.48
C PHE A 125 28.89 -25.96 19.46
N GLY A 126 30.14 -26.19 19.04
CA GLY A 126 30.78 -27.52 19.08
C GLY A 126 31.04 -28.03 20.49
N ASP A 127 31.29 -27.13 21.45
CA ASP A 127 31.50 -27.47 22.87
C ASP A 127 30.20 -27.86 23.58
N TRP A 128 29.05 -27.31 23.15
CA TRP A 128 27.73 -27.62 23.73
C TRP A 128 27.07 -28.88 23.14
N LEU A 129 27.58 -29.38 22.00
CA LEU A 129 27.01 -30.52 21.27
C LEU A 129 27.87 -31.80 21.32
N GLY A 130 28.89 -31.84 22.18
CA GLY A 130 29.67 -33.06 22.42
C GLY A 130 28.95 -34.03 23.35
N GLU A 131 28.14 -34.93 22.80
CA GLU A 131 28.32 -36.40 22.90
C GLU A 131 27.22 -37.12 22.10
N GLU A 132 27.63 -37.94 21.12
CA GLU A 132 26.92 -39.03 20.40
C GLU A 132 25.66 -38.64 19.56
N GLU A 133 25.37 -39.19 18.37
CA GLU A 133 25.67 -40.49 17.76
C GLU A 133 25.38 -40.35 16.25
N GLN A 134 26.13 -41.01 15.37
CA GLN A 134 25.95 -40.93 13.91
C GLN A 134 24.75 -41.77 13.44
N PRO A 135 23.65 -41.19 12.91
CA PRO A 135 22.61 -41.97 12.25
C PRO A 135 22.89 -42.07 10.74
N PRO A 136 22.37 -43.12 10.07
CA PRO A 136 22.75 -43.45 8.70
C PRO A 136 22.24 -42.43 7.69
N ALA A 137 22.96 -42.34 6.56
CA ALA A 137 22.68 -41.44 5.44
C ALA A 137 21.22 -41.52 4.97
N VAL A 138 20.46 -40.45 5.21
CA VAL A 138 19.13 -40.25 4.60
C VAL A 138 19.22 -39.06 3.64
N ALA A 139 18.75 -39.30 2.43
CA ALA A 139 18.85 -38.43 1.27
C ALA A 139 18.41 -36.98 1.52
N SER A 140 19.25 -36.05 1.05
CA SER A 140 19.00 -34.63 0.96
C SER A 140 17.74 -34.31 0.14
N THR A 141 16.76 -33.65 0.74
CA THR A 141 15.79 -32.81 0.01
C THR A 141 15.73 -31.46 0.68
N THR A 142 16.46 -30.51 0.11
CA THR A 142 16.45 -29.09 0.45
C THR A 142 15.32 -28.41 -0.33
N PRO A 143 14.29 -27.83 0.30
CA PRO A 143 13.49 -26.83 -0.39
C PRO A 143 14.24 -25.49 -0.35
N ALA A 144 14.42 -24.93 -1.55
CA ALA A 144 15.16 -23.71 -1.85
C ALA A 144 14.86 -22.55 -0.89
N ARG A 145 15.80 -22.29 0.02
CA ARG A 145 15.89 -21.05 0.79
C ARG A 145 16.61 -20.01 -0.09
N GLY A 146 15.86 -19.37 -0.99
CA GLY A 146 16.41 -18.50 -2.03
C GLY A 146 15.67 -17.17 -2.25
N LEU A 147 14.90 -16.68 -1.27
CA LEU A 147 14.11 -15.44 -1.42
C LEU A 147 14.41 -14.39 -0.34
N ALA A 148 15.60 -14.42 0.27
CA ALA A 148 16.01 -13.43 1.26
C ALA A 148 17.37 -12.78 0.96
N THR A 149 17.80 -12.76 -0.31
CA THR A 149 18.90 -11.90 -0.76
C THR A 149 18.36 -10.49 -1.06
N SER A 150 18.11 -9.79 0.05
CA SER A 150 18.24 -8.35 0.27
C SER A 150 18.18 -7.41 -0.94
N LEU A 151 17.06 -6.71 -1.05
CA LEU A 151 16.84 -5.49 -1.85
C LEU A 151 17.95 -4.43 -1.63
N ALA A 152 18.51 -4.38 -0.42
CA ALA A 152 19.66 -3.54 -0.08
C ALA A 152 20.92 -3.86 -0.91
N GLN A 153 21.16 -5.13 -1.24
CA GLN A 153 22.28 -5.56 -2.10
C GLN A 153 22.09 -5.08 -3.54
N ARG A 154 20.83 -5.06 -4.02
CA ARG A 154 20.47 -4.64 -5.39
C ARG A 154 20.58 -3.14 -5.60
N LEU A 155 20.43 -2.35 -4.53
CA LEU A 155 20.61 -0.90 -4.55
C LEU A 155 22.08 -0.48 -4.37
N ALA A 156 22.92 -1.37 -3.84
CA ALA A 156 24.33 -1.10 -3.59
C ALA A 156 25.24 -1.34 -4.81
N GLU A 157 24.76 -2.02 -5.87
CA GLU A 157 25.50 -2.11 -7.14
C GLU A 157 25.33 -0.85 -8.01
N PRO A 158 26.42 -0.20 -8.44
CA PRO A 158 26.36 0.92 -9.35
C PRO A 158 26.36 0.44 -10.82
N GLY A 159 25.29 0.74 -11.55
CA GLY A 159 25.18 0.61 -13.02
C GLY A 159 24.65 -0.77 -13.47
N ASN A 160 23.53 -0.90 -14.18
CA ASN A 160 23.16 -0.17 -15.40
C ASN A 160 21.64 -0.03 -15.46
N ALA A 161 21.13 1.18 -15.26
CA ALA A 161 19.77 1.50 -15.67
C ALA A 161 19.76 1.48 -17.21
N SER A 162 19.28 0.40 -17.81
CA SER A 162 18.88 0.40 -19.21
C SER A 162 17.74 1.41 -19.33
N LEU A 163 18.08 2.59 -19.84
CA LEU A 163 17.13 3.52 -20.40
C LEU A 163 16.41 2.79 -21.53
N ALA A 164 15.24 2.22 -21.22
CA ALA A 164 14.27 1.84 -22.21
C ALA A 164 13.74 3.14 -22.81
N SER A 165 14.43 3.64 -23.83
CA SER A 165 13.92 4.65 -24.75
C SER A 165 12.64 4.11 -25.36
N ALA A 166 11.50 4.49 -24.79
CA ALA A 166 10.22 4.35 -25.45
C ALA A 166 10.19 5.34 -26.62
N GLU A 167 10.46 4.84 -27.82
CA GLU A 167 10.13 5.48 -29.09
C GLU A 167 8.64 5.85 -29.08
N VAL A 168 8.34 7.14 -28.97
CA VAL A 168 7.01 7.70 -29.26
C VAL A 168 7.02 8.08 -30.72
N ALA A 169 6.37 7.23 -31.52
CA ALA A 169 6.04 7.52 -32.91
C ALA A 169 5.20 8.81 -32.99
N ARG A 170 5.64 9.72 -33.85
CA ARG A 170 4.81 10.76 -34.46
C ARG A 170 5.27 11.01 -35.87
#